data_AF-A0AAJ6YTL8-F1
#
_entry.id   AF-A0AAJ6YTL8-F1
#
_cell.length_a   1.000
_cell.length_b   1.000
_cell.length_c   1.000
_cell.angle_alpha   90.00
_cell.angle_beta   90.00
_cell.angle_gamma   90.00
#
_symmetry.space_group_name_H-M   'P 1'
#
loop_
_entity.id
_entity.type
_entity.pdbx_description
1 polymer ?
#
loop_
_entity_poly.entity_id
_entity_poly.type
_entity_poly.pdbx_seq_one_letter_code
_entity_poly.pdbx_strand_id
1 'polypeptide(L)'
;MPAPTSAAGAAEPGPPRTELQELQYKAGQTTDESLESTRRMLALCEESHEVGMKTLVMLDEQGEQLDRIEEGMDQINADMREAEKNLTGMEKCCGLCVLPCNKGASFKEDEGTWKGNDDGKVVNNQPQRVMDERNGLGPQGGYIGKITNDARENEMEENMGQVNTMIGNLRNMAIDMGSELENQNRQIDRINRKGESNETRIQVANERAHQLLK
;
A
#
# COMPACT_ATOMS: atom_id res chain seq x y z
N MET A 1 33.21 77.85 -5.71
CA MET A 1 32.96 76.87 -6.77
C MET A 1 32.05 75.78 -6.22
N PRO A 2 30.91 75.47 -6.85
CA PRO A 2 30.25 74.18 -6.74
C PRO A 2 30.40 73.37 -8.04
N ALA A 3 30.50 72.05 -7.90
CA ALA A 3 30.68 71.06 -8.97
C ALA A 3 29.37 70.80 -9.75
N PRO A 4 29.44 70.36 -11.02
CA PRO A 4 28.25 70.02 -11.79
C PRO A 4 27.76 68.61 -11.43
N THR A 5 26.48 68.50 -11.11
CA THR A 5 25.75 67.22 -10.96
C THR A 5 25.56 66.59 -12.34
N SER A 6 26.15 65.41 -12.54
CA SER A 6 25.92 64.55 -13.71
C SER A 6 24.51 63.95 -13.64
N ALA A 7 23.63 64.40 -14.52
CA ALA A 7 22.33 63.78 -14.73
C ALA A 7 22.51 62.38 -15.32
N ALA A 8 21.95 61.38 -14.63
CA ALA A 8 21.86 60.01 -15.12
C ALA A 8 20.99 59.99 -16.39
N GLY A 9 21.56 59.48 -17.48
CA GLY A 9 20.84 59.25 -18.72
C GLY A 9 19.71 58.26 -18.49
N ALA A 10 18.47 58.69 -18.70
CA ALA A 10 17.33 57.80 -18.83
C ALA A 10 17.58 56.87 -20.02
N ALA A 11 17.64 55.56 -19.76
CA ALA A 11 17.67 54.56 -20.82
C ALA A 11 16.36 54.65 -21.60
N GLU A 12 16.43 55.18 -22.82
CA GLU A 12 15.34 55.16 -23.79
C GLU A 12 14.84 53.70 -23.97
N PRO A 13 13.52 53.47 -23.94
CA PRO A 13 12.98 52.15 -24.27
C PRO A 13 13.32 51.88 -25.74
N GLY A 14 14.06 50.79 -25.98
CA GLY A 14 14.41 50.36 -27.33
C GLY A 14 13.17 50.18 -28.22
N PRO A 15 13.34 50.15 -29.55
CA PRO A 15 12.23 50.08 -30.49
C PRO A 15 11.31 48.89 -30.19
N PRO A 16 9.98 49.05 -30.36
CA PRO A 16 9.02 47.98 -30.09
C PRO A 16 9.35 46.75 -30.94
N ARG A 17 9.31 45.57 -30.31
CA ARG A 17 9.56 44.29 -30.98
C ARG A 17 8.58 44.11 -32.14
N THR A 18 9.06 43.56 -33.25
CA THR A 18 8.19 43.18 -34.36
C THR A 18 7.28 42.02 -33.94
N GLU A 19 6.11 41.87 -34.57
CA GLU A 19 5.15 40.79 -34.22
C GLU A 19 5.79 39.40 -34.25
N LEU A 20 6.67 39.13 -35.24
CA LEU A 20 7.45 37.89 -35.31
C LEU A 20 8.39 37.71 -34.13
N GLN A 21 9.05 38.79 -33.69
CA GLN A 21 9.95 38.75 -32.55
C GLN A 21 9.19 38.57 -31.23
N GLU A 22 7.98 39.11 -31.10
CA GLU A 22 7.12 38.87 -29.95
C GLU A 22 6.63 37.41 -29.90
N LEU A 23 6.22 36.84 -31.04
CA LEU A 23 5.83 35.43 -31.13
C LEU A 23 6.98 34.48 -30.78
N GLN A 24 8.18 34.73 -31.30
CA GLN A 24 9.37 33.94 -30.96
C GLN A 24 9.72 34.04 -29.47
N TYR A 25 9.59 35.23 -28.89
CA TYR A 25 9.81 35.42 -27.46
C TYR A 25 8.82 34.61 -26.63
N LYS A 26 7.52 34.67 -26.95
CA LYS A 26 6.49 33.87 -26.26
C LYS A 26 6.71 32.37 -26.41
N ALA A 27 7.05 31.90 -27.61
CA ALA A 27 7.38 30.50 -27.84
C ALA A 27 8.55 30.03 -26.98
N GLY A 28 9.63 30.83 -26.92
CA GLY A 28 10.77 30.55 -26.06
C GLY A 28 10.41 30.48 -24.57
N GLN A 29 9.56 31.40 -24.09
CA GLN A 29 9.06 31.36 -22.71
C GLN A 29 8.28 30.08 -22.41
N THR A 30 7.35 29.68 -23.29
CA THR A 30 6.59 28.43 -23.12
C THR A 30 7.50 27.21 -23.12
N THR A 31 8.55 27.18 -23.96
CA THR A 31 9.54 26.10 -23.97
C THR A 31 10.29 26.03 -22.63
N ASP A 32 10.74 27.15 -22.09
CA ASP A 32 11.47 27.19 -20.81
C ASP A 32 10.56 26.75 -19.64
N GLU A 33 9.33 27.23 -19.60
CA GLU A 33 8.32 26.83 -18.60
C GLU A 33 8.01 25.33 -18.67
N SER A 34 7.92 24.79 -19.89
CA SER A 34 7.68 23.36 -20.13
C SER A 34 8.88 22.53 -19.65
N LEU A 35 10.10 22.97 -19.93
CA LEU A 35 11.31 22.30 -19.46
C LEU A 35 11.37 22.28 -17.93
N GLU A 36 11.10 23.41 -17.28
CA GLU A 36 11.04 23.47 -15.83
C GLU A 36 9.96 22.53 -15.27
N SER A 37 8.83 22.39 -15.96
CA SER A 37 7.80 21.42 -15.60
C SER A 37 8.29 19.97 -15.68
N THR A 38 9.06 19.60 -16.70
CA THR A 38 9.64 18.25 -16.80
C THR A 38 10.63 17.97 -15.65
N ARG A 39 11.43 18.97 -15.25
CA ARG A 39 12.32 18.85 -14.09
C ARG A 39 11.55 18.67 -12.78
N ARG A 40 10.46 19.42 -12.57
CA ARG A 40 9.58 19.23 -11.41
C ARG A 40 8.94 17.84 -11.40
N MET A 41 8.56 17.35 -12.57
CA MET A 41 7.96 16.02 -12.72
C MET A 41 8.93 14.91 -12.31
N LEU A 42 10.21 15.02 -12.68
CA LEU A 42 11.26 14.10 -12.22
C LEU A 42 11.37 14.09 -10.69
N ALA A 43 11.53 15.27 -10.08
CA ALA A 43 11.67 15.38 -8.63
C ALA A 43 10.47 14.76 -7.88
N LEU A 44 9.24 15.02 -8.36
CA LEU A 44 8.03 14.43 -7.78
C LEU A 44 7.97 12.91 -7.94
N CYS A 45 8.42 12.38 -9.08
CA CYS A 45 8.46 10.94 -9.31
C CYS A 45 9.50 10.25 -8.41
N GLU A 46 10.67 10.85 -8.22
CA GLU A 46 11.71 10.35 -7.32
C GLU A 46 11.22 10.33 -5.86
N GLU A 47 10.62 11.43 -5.40
CA GLU A 47 10.04 11.51 -4.06
C GLU A 47 8.93 10.45 -3.86
N SER A 48 8.03 10.33 -4.84
CA SER A 48 6.97 9.31 -4.81
C SER A 48 7.52 7.89 -4.79
N HIS A 49 8.63 7.64 -5.48
CA HIS A 49 9.29 6.34 -5.51
C HIS A 49 9.88 6.00 -4.15
N GLU A 50 10.56 6.94 -3.49
CA GLU A 50 11.10 6.73 -2.15
C GLU A 50 9.99 6.46 -1.12
N VAL A 51 8.90 7.23 -1.16
CA VAL A 51 7.73 7.00 -0.29
C VAL A 51 7.08 5.64 -0.58
N GLY A 52 6.97 5.26 -1.86
CA GLY A 52 6.46 3.97 -2.29
C GLY A 52 7.29 2.80 -1.73
N MET A 53 8.62 2.89 -1.81
CA MET A 53 9.52 1.89 -1.23
C MET A 53 9.35 1.75 0.28
N LYS A 54 9.31 2.87 1.02
CA LYS A 54 9.07 2.85 2.48
C LYS A 54 7.72 2.20 2.80
N THR A 55 6.71 2.47 1.99
CA THR A 55 5.37 1.90 2.17
C THR A 55 5.37 0.39 1.97
N LEU A 56 6.06 -0.12 0.93
CA LEU A 56 6.20 -1.56 0.72
C LEU A 56 6.89 -2.26 1.89
N VAL A 57 7.96 -1.68 2.44
CA VAL A 57 8.63 -2.23 3.63
C VAL A 57 7.68 -2.25 4.83
N MET A 58 6.93 -1.17 5.06
CA MET A 58 5.96 -1.13 6.14
C MET A 58 4.82 -2.13 5.97
N LEU A 59 4.39 -2.41 4.73
CA LEU A 59 3.38 -3.43 4.45
C LEU A 59 3.90 -4.84 4.72
N ASP A 60 5.15 -5.13 4.34
CA ASP A 60 5.82 -6.40 4.62
C ASP A 60 5.92 -6.65 6.14
N GLU A 61 6.42 -5.66 6.90
CA GLU A 61 6.49 -5.73 8.36
C GLU A 61 5.11 -5.86 9.04
N GLN A 62 4.06 -5.28 8.45
CA GLN A 62 2.68 -5.43 8.93
C GLN A 62 2.12 -6.82 8.63
N GLY A 63 2.45 -7.40 7.47
CA GLY A 63 2.08 -8.76 7.11
C GLY A 63 2.62 -9.77 8.13
N GLU A 64 3.91 -9.69 8.46
CA GLU A 64 4.49 -10.56 9.49
C GLU A 64 3.87 -10.37 10.88
N GLN A 65 3.43 -9.15 11.21
CA GLN A 65 2.71 -8.89 12.46
C GLN A 65 1.35 -9.58 12.47
N LEU A 66 0.62 -9.53 11.37
CA LEU A 66 -0.68 -10.20 11.25
C LEU A 66 -0.52 -11.73 11.30
N ASP A 67 0.53 -12.29 10.71
CA ASP A 67 0.85 -13.72 10.83
C ASP A 67 1.03 -14.14 12.29
N ARG A 68 1.83 -13.37 13.07
CA ARG A 68 2.01 -13.63 14.50
C ARG A 68 0.71 -13.51 15.29
N ILE A 69 -0.17 -12.57 14.93
CA ILE A 69 -1.48 -12.43 15.56
C ILE A 69 -2.38 -13.62 15.24
N GLU A 70 -2.40 -14.06 13.98
CA GLU A 70 -3.20 -15.22 13.55
C GLU A 70 -2.73 -16.50 14.24
N GLU A 71 -1.41 -16.74 14.34
CA GLU A 71 -0.84 -17.83 15.14
C GLU A 71 -1.23 -17.75 16.61
N GLY A 72 -1.19 -16.54 17.20
CA GLY A 72 -1.64 -16.31 18.58
C GLY A 72 -3.12 -16.64 18.79
N MET A 73 -3.98 -16.35 17.81
CA MET A 73 -5.39 -16.73 17.87
C MET A 73 -5.58 -18.25 17.83
N ASP A 74 -4.79 -18.95 17.03
CA ASP A 74 -4.80 -20.42 16.96
C ASP A 74 -4.31 -21.05 18.27
N GLN A 75 -3.27 -20.48 18.88
CA GLN A 75 -2.78 -20.90 20.19
C GLN A 75 -3.84 -20.73 21.29
N ILE A 76 -4.49 -19.56 21.36
CA ILE A 76 -5.56 -19.32 22.35
C ILE A 76 -6.68 -20.36 22.19
N ASN A 77 -7.06 -20.70 20.96
CA ASN A 77 -8.09 -21.70 20.74
C ASN A 77 -7.67 -23.10 21.23
N ALA A 78 -6.42 -23.49 20.99
CA ALA A 78 -5.86 -24.74 21.49
C ALA A 78 -5.85 -24.77 23.03
N ASP A 79 -5.39 -23.69 23.67
CA ASP A 79 -5.36 -23.56 25.12
C ASP A 79 -6.77 -23.61 25.72
N MET A 80 -7.74 -22.97 25.08
CA MET A 80 -9.14 -23.00 25.52
C MET A 80 -9.79 -24.38 25.39
N ARG A 81 -9.44 -25.16 24.35
CA ARG A 81 -9.86 -26.57 24.24
C ARG A 81 -9.35 -27.39 25.43
N GLU A 82 -8.11 -27.18 25.84
CA GLU A 82 -7.54 -27.86 27.01
C GLU A 82 -8.19 -27.40 28.32
N ALA A 83 -8.38 -26.09 28.49
CA ALA A 83 -9.04 -25.51 29.67
C ALA A 83 -10.46 -26.06 29.86
N GLU A 84 -11.25 -26.18 28.79
CA GLU A 84 -12.59 -26.77 28.85
C GLU A 84 -12.58 -28.26 29.23
N LYS A 85 -11.59 -29.02 28.75
CA LYS A 85 -11.42 -30.43 29.11
C LYS A 85 -11.10 -30.56 30.60
N ASN A 86 -10.25 -29.69 31.13
CA ASN A 86 -9.90 -29.65 32.54
C ASN A 86 -11.10 -29.24 33.41
N LEU A 87 -11.85 -28.21 33.02
CA LEU A 87 -13.10 -27.81 33.70
C LEU A 87 -14.14 -28.93 33.72
N THR A 88 -14.33 -29.63 32.60
CA THR A 88 -15.21 -30.80 32.51
C THR A 88 -14.72 -31.97 33.36
N GLY A 89 -13.40 -32.10 33.55
CA GLY A 89 -12.80 -33.03 34.49
C GLY A 89 -13.11 -32.68 35.95
N MET A 90 -13.08 -31.39 36.29
CA MET A 90 -13.39 -30.89 37.64
C MET A 90 -14.89 -30.95 37.99
N GLU A 91 -15.78 -30.80 37.01
CA GLU A 91 -17.23 -31.05 37.18
C GLU A 91 -17.54 -32.50 37.62
N LYS A 92 -16.63 -33.45 37.34
CA LYS A 92 -16.77 -34.85 37.75
C LYS A 92 -16.22 -35.05 39.18
N CYS A 93 -16.87 -34.46 40.17
CA CYS A 93 -16.65 -34.80 41.57
C CYS A 93 -17.48 -36.04 41.97
N CYS A 94 -16.86 -36.99 42.69
CA CYS A 94 -17.35 -38.33 43.10
C CYS A 94 -17.24 -39.47 42.06
N GLY A 95 -16.00 -39.79 41.64
CA GLY A 95 -15.41 -41.14 41.57
C GLY A 95 -16.04 -42.29 40.75
N LEU A 96 -17.36 -42.34 40.52
CA LEU A 96 -18.02 -43.43 39.77
C LEU A 96 -19.42 -43.08 39.20
N CYS A 97 -19.96 -41.87 39.42
CA CYS A 97 -21.26 -41.48 38.85
C CYS A 97 -21.17 -40.13 38.12
N VAL A 98 -21.52 -40.14 36.82
CA VAL A 98 -21.94 -38.94 36.12
C VAL A 98 -23.29 -38.54 36.72
N LEU A 99 -23.34 -37.49 37.56
CA LEU A 99 -24.62 -36.91 37.97
C LEU A 99 -25.39 -36.55 36.68
N PRO A 100 -26.63 -37.05 36.45
CA PRO A 100 -27.40 -36.75 35.24
C PRO A 100 -27.89 -35.29 35.16
N CYS A 101 -27.52 -34.44 36.12
CA CYS A 101 -28.13 -33.15 36.39
C CYS A 101 -27.12 -32.00 36.25
N ASN A 102 -26.58 -31.83 35.04
CA ASN A 102 -26.56 -30.56 34.30
C ASN A 102 -25.62 -30.74 33.12
N LYS A 103 -26.18 -31.07 31.95
CA LYS A 103 -25.47 -30.90 30.68
C LYS A 103 -25.35 -29.40 30.43
N GLY A 104 -24.37 -28.75 31.06
CA GLY A 104 -23.88 -27.47 30.58
C GLY A 104 -23.47 -27.67 29.12
N ALA A 105 -24.06 -26.92 28.20
CA ALA A 105 -23.77 -27.05 26.79
C ALA A 105 -22.27 -26.77 26.60
N SER A 106 -21.51 -27.80 26.22
CA SER A 106 -20.13 -27.61 25.76
C SER A 106 -20.16 -26.59 24.62
N PHE A 107 -19.23 -25.64 24.64
CA PHE A 107 -19.11 -24.65 23.57
C PHE A 107 -19.03 -25.38 22.23
N LYS A 108 -19.96 -25.10 21.33
CA LYS A 108 -19.95 -25.65 19.97
C LYS A 108 -19.11 -24.73 19.12
N GLU A 109 -17.86 -25.12 18.92
CA GLU A 109 -16.95 -24.45 18.01
C GLU A 109 -17.49 -24.53 16.58
N ASP A 110 -17.58 -23.39 15.90
CA ASP A 110 -17.94 -23.34 14.48
C ASP A 110 -16.74 -23.84 13.66
N GLU A 111 -16.89 -25.03 13.07
CA GLU A 111 -15.83 -25.64 12.27
C GLU A 111 -15.40 -24.75 11.10
N GLY A 112 -16.27 -23.87 10.57
CA GLY A 112 -15.94 -22.96 9.48
C GLY A 112 -14.96 -21.84 9.85
N THR A 113 -14.83 -21.50 11.14
CA THR A 113 -13.90 -20.48 11.63
C THR A 113 -12.48 -21.01 11.80
N TRP A 114 -12.34 -22.32 12.04
CA TRP A 114 -11.08 -22.96 12.42
C TRP A 114 -10.59 -24.05 11.46
N LYS A 115 -11.45 -24.56 10.55
CA LYS A 115 -11.00 -25.38 9.42
C LYS A 115 -10.45 -24.46 8.34
N GLY A 116 -9.13 -24.47 8.19
CA GLY A 116 -8.42 -23.88 7.06
C GLY A 116 -8.87 -24.52 5.76
N ASN A 117 -9.92 -23.96 5.15
CA ASN A 117 -10.30 -24.23 3.77
C ASN A 117 -10.18 -22.91 3.00
N ASP A 118 -8.96 -22.64 2.55
CA ASP A 118 -8.61 -22.13 1.19
C ASP A 118 -7.11 -21.73 1.07
N ASP A 119 -6.28 -21.91 2.10
CA ASP A 119 -4.84 -21.58 2.09
C ASP A 119 -3.97 -22.44 1.15
N GLY A 120 -4.56 -23.40 0.44
CA GLY A 120 -3.86 -24.31 -0.45
C GLY A 120 -4.24 -24.21 -1.92
N LYS A 121 -5.15 -23.30 -2.30
CA LYS A 121 -5.43 -23.08 -3.73
C LYS A 121 -4.34 -22.18 -4.29
N VAL A 122 -3.16 -22.77 -4.50
CA VAL A 122 -2.11 -22.24 -5.35
C VAL A 122 -2.83 -21.70 -6.58
N VAL A 123 -2.84 -20.38 -6.74
CA VAL A 123 -3.52 -19.75 -7.85
C VAL A 123 -2.72 -20.18 -9.08
N ASN A 124 -3.10 -21.29 -9.71
CA ASN A 124 -2.55 -21.75 -10.99
C ASN A 124 -2.91 -20.79 -12.14
N ASN A 125 -3.68 -19.75 -11.82
CA ASN A 125 -3.93 -18.55 -12.58
C ASN A 125 -3.29 -17.33 -11.88
N GLN A 126 -2.06 -17.46 -11.36
CA GLN A 126 -1.22 -16.29 -11.23
C GLN A 126 -1.29 -15.62 -12.60
N PRO A 127 -1.64 -14.32 -12.73
CA PRO A 127 -1.55 -13.68 -14.02
C PRO A 127 -0.11 -13.90 -14.44
N GLN A 128 0.06 -14.79 -15.42
CA GLN A 128 1.26 -14.82 -16.20
C GLN A 128 1.44 -13.34 -16.50
N ARG A 129 2.55 -12.75 -16.04
CA ARG A 129 2.99 -11.47 -16.57
C ARG A 129 3.22 -11.75 -18.04
N VAL A 130 2.13 -11.79 -18.81
CA VAL A 130 2.13 -11.35 -20.17
C VAL A 130 2.45 -9.89 -19.94
N MET A 131 3.76 -9.58 -19.96
CA MET A 131 4.16 -8.32 -20.51
C MET A 131 3.40 -8.27 -21.82
N ASP A 132 2.29 -7.51 -21.82
CA ASP A 132 1.66 -7.13 -23.05
C ASP A 132 2.74 -6.30 -23.74
N GLU A 133 3.50 -6.96 -24.61
CA GLU A 133 4.55 -6.38 -25.43
C GLU A 133 3.99 -5.23 -26.29
N ARG A 134 2.66 -5.07 -26.30
CA ARG A 134 1.95 -3.93 -26.84
C ARG A 134 2.26 -2.61 -26.11
N ASN A 135 2.87 -2.65 -24.92
CA ASN A 135 3.37 -1.47 -24.23
C ASN A 135 4.87 -1.19 -24.50
N GLY A 136 5.50 -1.96 -25.40
CA GLY A 136 6.86 -1.71 -25.91
C GLY A 136 6.92 -0.72 -27.08
N LEU A 137 5.76 -0.28 -27.58
CA LEU A 137 5.67 0.84 -28.51
C LEU A 137 5.39 2.11 -27.69
N GLY A 138 6.45 2.64 -27.07
CA GLY A 138 6.50 4.08 -26.81
C GLY A 138 6.16 4.83 -28.11
N PRO A 139 5.60 6.04 -28.03
CA PRO A 139 5.19 6.77 -29.22
C PRO A 139 6.36 6.79 -30.22
N GLN A 140 6.12 6.30 -31.45
CA GLN A 140 7.19 6.12 -32.44
C GLN A 140 7.85 7.45 -32.88
N GLY A 141 7.25 8.58 -32.50
CA GLY A 141 7.96 9.86 -32.34
C GLY A 141 7.98 10.19 -30.86
N GLY A 142 9.15 10.56 -30.33
CA GLY A 142 9.39 10.82 -28.90
C GLY A 142 8.36 11.69 -28.18
N TYR A 143 8.47 11.76 -26.86
CA TYR A 143 7.52 12.45 -25.99
C TYR A 143 7.38 13.95 -26.31
N ILE A 144 8.41 14.55 -26.89
CA ILE A 144 8.54 15.96 -27.25
C ILE A 144 8.74 16.09 -28.75
N GLY A 145 7.81 16.80 -29.41
CA GLY A 145 7.97 17.19 -30.80
C GLY A 145 9.13 18.17 -30.96
N LYS A 146 10.17 17.79 -31.72
CA LYS A 146 11.34 18.64 -31.96
C LYS A 146 11.00 19.68 -33.04
N ILE A 147 10.85 20.94 -32.65
CA ILE A 147 10.51 22.06 -33.55
C ILE A 147 11.76 22.88 -33.82
N THR A 148 12.46 23.30 -32.77
CA THR A 148 13.71 24.04 -32.87
C THR A 148 14.93 23.12 -32.86
N ASN A 149 14.76 21.87 -32.38
CA ASN A 149 15.80 20.87 -32.19
C ASN A 149 16.98 21.41 -31.35
N ASP A 150 16.66 22.29 -30.40
CA ASP A 150 17.64 22.91 -29.51
C ASP A 150 17.97 21.99 -28.31
N ALA A 151 18.92 22.40 -27.48
CA ALA A 151 19.32 21.63 -26.30
C ALA A 151 18.17 21.46 -25.28
N ARG A 152 17.24 22.42 -25.21
CA ARG A 152 16.13 22.39 -24.26
C ARG A 152 15.11 21.31 -24.64
N GLU A 153 14.74 21.24 -25.92
CA GLU A 153 13.85 20.19 -26.43
C GLU A 153 14.45 18.79 -26.25
N ASN A 154 15.78 18.65 -26.41
CA ASN A 154 16.46 17.39 -26.15
C ASN A 154 16.47 17.02 -24.66
N GLU A 155 16.69 17.98 -23.76
CA GLU A 155 16.60 17.75 -22.31
C GLU A 155 15.17 17.40 -21.88
N MET A 156 14.16 18.08 -22.43
CA MET A 156 12.75 17.75 -22.16
C MET A 156 12.41 16.32 -22.57
N GLU A 157 12.89 15.86 -23.73
CA GLU A 157 12.70 14.48 -24.20
C GLU A 157 13.33 13.48 -23.24
N GLU A 158 14.57 13.73 -22.82
CA GLU A 158 15.29 12.87 -21.87
C GLU A 158 14.57 12.81 -20.52
N ASN A 159 14.17 13.96 -19.98
CA ASN A 159 13.42 14.05 -18.73
C ASN A 159 12.10 13.26 -18.83
N MET A 160 11.35 13.42 -19.91
CA MET A 160 10.09 12.68 -20.11
C MET A 160 10.30 11.17 -20.26
N GLY A 161 11.40 10.74 -20.90
CA GLY A 161 11.79 9.34 -20.96
C GLY A 161 12.05 8.75 -19.58
N GLN A 162 12.82 9.46 -18.75
CA GLN A 162 13.10 9.05 -17.36
C GLN A 162 11.82 9.01 -16.51
N VAL A 163 10.97 10.04 -16.61
CA VAL A 163 9.65 10.04 -15.94
C VAL A 163 8.83 8.84 -16.35
N ASN A 164 8.74 8.52 -17.65
CA ASN A 164 7.95 7.38 -18.11
C ASN A 164 8.43 6.06 -17.48
N THR A 165 9.74 5.85 -17.37
CA THR A 165 10.30 4.68 -16.68
C THR A 165 9.95 4.69 -15.18
N MET A 166 10.09 5.83 -14.50
CA MET A 166 9.72 5.93 -13.08
C MET A 166 8.24 5.68 -12.83
N ILE A 167 7.36 6.21 -13.67
CA ILE A 167 5.91 5.95 -13.62
C ILE A 167 5.61 4.47 -13.83
N GLY A 168 6.33 3.80 -14.73
CA GLY A 168 6.25 2.35 -14.90
C GLY A 168 6.59 1.59 -13.62
N ASN A 169 7.65 2.00 -12.92
CA ASN A 169 8.04 1.41 -11.64
C ASN A 169 7.02 1.70 -10.54
N LEU A 170 6.54 2.94 -10.43
CA LEU A 170 5.48 3.35 -9.50
C LEU A 170 4.20 2.53 -9.70
N ARG A 171 3.83 2.25 -10.96
CA ARG A 171 2.69 1.38 -11.28
C ARG A 171 2.89 -0.04 -10.75
N ASN A 172 4.08 -0.62 -10.93
CA ASN A 172 4.37 -1.96 -10.44
C ASN A 172 4.29 -2.00 -8.90
N MET A 173 4.90 -1.03 -8.21
CA MET A 173 4.78 -0.91 -6.75
C MET A 173 3.33 -0.76 -6.30
N ALA A 174 2.51 0.03 -7.01
CA ALA A 174 1.09 0.17 -6.69
C ALA A 174 0.31 -1.14 -6.82
N ILE A 175 0.62 -1.97 -7.83
CA ILE A 175 0.02 -3.29 -8.00
C ILE A 175 0.43 -4.23 -6.87
N ASP A 176 1.72 -4.24 -6.51
CA ASP A 176 2.26 -5.09 -5.45
C ASP A 176 1.66 -4.69 -4.08
N MET A 177 1.63 -3.39 -3.76
CA MET A 177 0.97 -2.85 -2.56
C MET A 177 -0.52 -3.21 -2.51
N GLY A 178 -1.24 -3.10 -3.64
CA GLY A 178 -2.65 -3.43 -3.70
C GLY A 178 -2.94 -4.90 -3.43
N SER A 179 -2.12 -5.79 -4.01
CA SER A 179 -2.25 -7.24 -3.80
C SER A 179 -1.98 -7.62 -2.35
N GLU A 180 -0.95 -7.02 -1.74
CA GLU A 180 -0.60 -7.27 -0.35
C GLU A 180 -1.70 -6.78 0.62
N LEU A 181 -2.25 -5.59 0.39
CA LEU A 181 -3.39 -5.08 1.17
C LEU A 181 -4.62 -5.98 1.06
N GLU A 182 -4.93 -6.52 -0.12
CA GLU A 182 -6.04 -7.47 -0.28
C GLU A 182 -5.83 -8.79 0.47
N ASN A 183 -4.59 -9.26 0.56
CA ASN A 183 -4.24 -10.46 1.32
C ASN A 183 -4.37 -10.18 2.82
N GLN A 184 -3.78 -9.09 3.30
CA GLN A 184 -3.83 -8.67 4.71
C GLN A 184 -5.28 -8.41 5.16
N ASN A 185 -6.12 -7.78 4.34
CA ASN A 185 -7.54 -7.57 4.67
C ASN A 185 -8.28 -8.91 4.87
N ARG A 186 -8.04 -9.89 4.00
CA ARG A 186 -8.62 -11.24 4.17
C ARG A 186 -8.12 -11.94 5.43
N GLN A 187 -6.84 -11.77 5.76
CA GLN A 187 -6.27 -12.29 7.00
C GLN A 187 -6.90 -11.63 8.24
N ILE A 188 -7.07 -10.31 8.24
CA ILE A 188 -7.76 -9.59 9.31
C ILE A 188 -9.18 -10.10 9.51
N ASP A 189 -9.93 -10.37 8.43
CA ASP A 189 -11.27 -10.95 8.54
C ASP A 189 -11.27 -12.32 9.23
N ARG A 190 -10.27 -13.18 8.95
CA ARG A 190 -10.10 -14.46 9.63
C ARG A 190 -9.76 -14.26 11.11
N ILE A 191 -8.79 -13.39 11.40
CA ILE A 191 -8.36 -13.05 12.77
C ILE A 191 -9.55 -12.55 13.58
N ASN A 192 -10.39 -11.67 13.02
CA ASN A 192 -11.57 -11.14 13.70
C ASN A 192 -12.57 -12.25 14.06
N ARG A 193 -12.88 -13.15 13.13
CA ARG A 193 -13.76 -14.31 13.40
C ARG A 193 -13.19 -15.22 14.48
N LYS A 194 -11.89 -15.54 14.40
CA LYS A 194 -11.18 -16.32 15.42
C LYS A 194 -11.24 -15.62 16.79
N GLY A 195 -11.04 -14.30 16.81
CA GLY A 195 -11.11 -13.45 17.99
C GLY A 195 -12.47 -13.46 18.67
N GLU A 196 -13.56 -13.24 17.92
CA GLU A 196 -14.94 -13.30 18.43
C GLU A 196 -15.28 -14.69 19.01
N SER A 197 -14.83 -15.75 18.33
CA SER A 197 -14.98 -17.14 18.78
C SER A 197 -14.24 -17.38 20.11
N ASN A 198 -12.97 -16.98 20.17
CA ASN A 198 -12.15 -17.09 21.37
C ASN A 198 -12.72 -16.29 22.55
N GLU A 199 -13.18 -15.06 22.31
CA GLU A 199 -13.80 -14.22 23.34
C GLU A 199 -15.02 -14.90 23.97
N THR A 200 -15.95 -15.36 23.13
CA THR A 200 -17.16 -16.07 23.59
C THR A 200 -16.78 -17.32 24.38
N ARG A 201 -15.79 -18.07 23.88
CA ARG A 201 -15.31 -19.31 24.51
C ARG A 201 -14.70 -19.05 25.89
N ILE A 202 -13.88 -18.01 26.01
CA ILE A 202 -13.27 -17.58 27.27
C ILE A 202 -14.34 -17.17 28.28
N GLN A 203 -15.35 -16.39 27.86
CA GLN A 203 -16.45 -15.98 28.74
C GLN A 203 -17.19 -17.19 29.32
N VAL A 204 -17.59 -18.15 28.47
CA VAL A 204 -18.29 -19.38 28.91
C VAL A 204 -17.43 -20.21 29.85
N ALA A 205 -16.14 -20.42 29.53
CA ALA A 205 -15.24 -21.17 30.39
C ALA A 205 -15.05 -20.49 31.75
N ASN A 206 -14.95 -19.16 31.77
CA ASN A 206 -14.81 -18.38 33.00
C ASN A 206 -16.06 -18.47 33.88
N GLU A 207 -17.26 -18.40 33.30
CA GLU A 207 -18.52 -18.62 34.03
C GLU A 207 -18.60 -20.02 34.64
N ARG A 208 -18.22 -21.06 33.89
CA ARG A 208 -18.17 -22.45 34.39
C ARG A 208 -17.18 -22.60 35.55
N ALA A 209 -15.99 -22.02 35.41
CA ALA A 209 -14.98 -22.02 36.48
C ALA A 209 -15.52 -21.35 37.76
N HIS A 210 -16.21 -20.22 37.64
CA HIS A 210 -16.83 -19.54 38.78
C HIS A 210 -17.95 -20.36 39.44
N GLN A 211 -18.71 -21.15 38.67
CA GLN A 211 -19.74 -22.04 39.22
C GLN A 211 -19.12 -23.20 40.02
N LEU A 212 -17.96 -23.71 39.61
CA LEU A 212 -17.24 -24.79 40.33
C LEU A 212 -16.64 -24.34 41.67
N LEU A 213 -16.42 -23.04 41.85
CA LEU A 213 -15.89 -22.46 43.09
C LEU A 213 -16.96 -22.15 44.14
N LYS A 214 -18.25 -22.30 43.80
CA LYS A 214 -19.38 -22.14 44.73
C LYS A 214 -19.79 -23.48 45.33
#